data_AF-A0A7S1H1V1-F1
#
_entry.id   AF-A0A7S1H1V1-F1
#
_cell.length_a   1.000
_cell.length_b   1.000
_cell.length_c   1.000
_cell.angle_alpha   90.00
_cell.angle_beta   90.00
_cell.angle_gamma   90.00
#
_symmetry.space_group_name_H-M   'P 1'
#
loop_
_entity.id
_entity.type
_entity.pdbx_description
1 polymer ?
#
loop_
_entity_poly.entity_id
_entity_poly.type
_entity_poly.pdbx_seq_one_letter_code
_entity_poly.pdbx_strand_id
1 'polypeptide(L)'
;KSESVSERDSAVRAAVACPEIVVIGEPFWFTYRYTGEERRLPGSHESDWIGLYRIKDTEKGARNEDNNSLVARFRPPDGTSAEIQLRHILWLPGEYQVRMFLVNSDTCIAKSNVFKV
;
A
#
# COMPACT_ATOMS: atom_id res chain seq x y z
N LYS A 1 -21.97 20.96 13.79
CA LYS A 1 -21.97 20.57 12.36
C LYS A 1 -20.73 19.73 12.13
N SER A 2 -20.88 18.42 12.25
CA SER A 2 -19.80 17.45 12.10
C SER A 2 -20.10 16.68 10.81
N GLU A 3 -19.74 17.25 9.67
CA GLU A 3 -19.68 16.49 8.42
C GLU A 3 -18.53 15.50 8.57
N SER A 4 -18.93 14.27 8.82
CA SER A 4 -18.10 13.14 9.19
C SER A 4 -17.07 12.86 8.10
N VAL A 5 -15.80 12.88 8.52
CA VAL A 5 -14.59 12.53 7.77
C VAL A 5 -14.71 11.23 6.94
N SER A 6 -15.67 10.34 7.25
CA SER A 6 -15.85 9.05 6.57
C SER A 6 -16.41 9.11 5.14
N GLU A 7 -17.21 10.11 4.77
CA GLU A 7 -17.79 10.18 3.41
C GLU A 7 -16.77 10.68 2.38
N ARG A 8 -15.87 11.61 2.78
CA ARG A 8 -14.82 12.13 1.90
C ARG A 8 -13.73 11.09 1.61
N ASP A 9 -13.43 10.22 2.57
CA ASP A 9 -12.42 9.17 2.39
C ASP A 9 -12.92 8.02 1.50
N SER A 10 -14.24 7.77 1.46
CA SER A 10 -14.87 6.74 0.62
C SER A 10 -14.84 7.04 -0.89
N ALA A 11 -14.61 8.30 -1.27
CA ALA A 11 -14.53 8.74 -2.66
C ALA A 11 -13.13 8.58 -3.27
N VAL A 12 -12.09 8.44 -2.44
CA VAL A 12 -10.71 8.32 -2.92
C VAL A 12 -10.45 6.88 -3.33
N ARG A 13 -10.05 6.70 -4.58
CA ARG A 13 -9.66 5.41 -5.14
C ARG A 13 -8.21 5.45 -5.56
N ALA A 14 -7.53 4.33 -5.41
CA ALA A 14 -6.18 4.14 -5.91
C ALA A 14 -6.01 2.73 -6.50
N ALA A 15 -4.97 2.57 -7.30
CA ALA A 15 -4.48 1.31 -7.80
C ALA A 15 -3.00 1.18 -7.42
N VAL A 16 -2.59 -0.02 -7.05
CA VAL A 16 -1.18 -0.38 -6.79
C VAL A 16 -0.90 -1.67 -7.53
N ALA A 17 0.21 -1.71 -8.26
CA ALA A 17 0.60 -2.88 -9.05
C ALA A 17 2.05 -3.28 -8.73
N CYS A 18 2.24 -4.57 -8.47
CA CYS A 18 3.52 -5.18 -8.15
C CYS A 18 3.84 -6.31 -9.14
N PRO A 19 5.12 -6.65 -9.37
CA PRO A 19 5.49 -7.89 -10.05
C PRO A 19 4.92 -9.10 -9.31
N GLU A 20 4.74 -10.24 -10.00
CA GLU A 20 4.27 -11.48 -9.37
C GLU A 20 5.35 -12.14 -8.51
N ILE A 21 6.62 -11.96 -8.89
CA ILE A 21 7.78 -12.55 -8.23
C ILE A 21 8.85 -11.47 -8.05
N VAL A 22 9.46 -11.42 -6.88
CA VAL A 22 10.60 -10.56 -6.55
C VAL A 22 11.80 -11.47 -6.27
N VAL A 23 12.94 -11.14 -6.87
CA VAL A 23 14.18 -11.89 -6.68
C VAL A 23 15.00 -11.22 -5.58
N ILE A 24 15.40 -12.00 -4.58
CA ILE A 24 16.25 -11.50 -3.48
C ILE A 24 17.59 -11.00 -4.06
N GLY A 25 17.94 -9.76 -3.72
CA GLY A 25 19.16 -9.09 -4.21
C GLY A 25 18.92 -8.12 -5.37
N GLU A 26 17.77 -8.20 -6.03
CA GLU A 26 17.37 -7.26 -7.08
C GLU A 26 16.55 -6.09 -6.51
N PRO A 27 16.59 -4.89 -7.14
CA PRO A 27 15.71 -3.81 -6.75
C PRO A 27 14.24 -4.18 -6.97
N PHE A 28 13.42 -3.92 -5.95
CA PHE A 28 11.97 -4.10 -6.06
C PHE A 28 11.32 -2.83 -6.60
N TRP A 29 10.47 -3.00 -7.61
CA TRP A 29 9.73 -1.92 -8.24
C TRP A 29 8.22 -2.18 -8.12
N PHE A 30 7.45 -1.13 -7.86
CA PHE A 30 6.00 -1.17 -7.96
C PHE A 30 5.48 0.20 -8.41
N THR A 31 4.24 0.25 -8.88
CA THR A 31 3.59 1.49 -9.28
C THR A 31 2.36 1.75 -8.43
N TYR A 32 2.02 3.02 -8.23
CA TYR A 32 0.72 3.42 -7.70
C TYR A 32 0.10 4.51 -8.56
N ARG A 33 -1.23 4.65 -8.48
CA ARG A 33 -2.00 5.72 -9.11
C ARG A 33 -3.26 6.02 -8.31
N TYR A 34 -3.53 7.29 -8.03
CA TYR A 34 -4.86 7.74 -7.60
C TYR A 34 -5.81 7.78 -8.81
N THR A 35 -7.01 7.22 -8.66
CA THR A 35 -7.99 7.03 -9.74
C THR A 35 -9.31 7.77 -9.50
N GLY A 36 -9.43 8.56 -8.43
CA GLY A 36 -10.60 9.39 -8.13
C GLY A 36 -10.61 10.73 -8.87
N GLU A 37 -11.81 11.27 -9.15
CA GLU A 37 -12.02 12.57 -9.81
C GLU A 37 -11.74 13.78 -8.90
N GLU A 38 -11.83 13.61 -7.57
CA GLU A 38 -11.32 14.64 -6.68
C GLU A 38 -9.82 14.76 -6.90
N ARG A 39 -9.40 15.92 -7.43
CA ARG A 39 -8.00 16.39 -7.45
C ARG A 39 -7.50 16.52 -6.02
N ARG A 40 -7.33 15.42 -5.29
CA ARG A 40 -6.36 15.37 -4.22
C ARG A 40 -5.01 15.45 -4.90
N LEU A 41 -4.31 16.55 -4.64
CA LEU A 41 -2.94 16.64 -5.04
C LEU A 41 -2.20 15.50 -4.31
N PRO A 42 -1.47 14.66 -5.01
CA PRO A 42 -0.76 13.54 -4.43
C PRO A 42 0.38 14.08 -3.57
N GLY A 43 0.45 13.62 -2.32
CA GLY A 43 1.32 14.23 -1.31
C GLY A 43 0.73 15.48 -0.63
N SER A 44 -0.48 15.94 -1.01
CA SER A 44 -1.11 17.13 -0.43
C SER A 44 -1.63 16.94 0.99
N HIS A 45 -1.70 15.71 1.45
CA HIS A 45 -1.85 15.41 2.86
C HIS A 45 -0.60 14.66 3.31
N GLU A 46 0.15 15.29 4.21
CA GLU A 46 1.49 14.88 4.61
C GLU A 46 1.58 13.48 5.25
N SER A 47 0.43 12.84 5.47
CA SER A 47 0.31 11.59 6.21
C SER A 47 -0.23 10.42 5.39
N ASP A 48 -0.49 10.57 4.07
CA ASP A 48 -0.82 9.43 3.21
C ASP A 48 0.39 8.50 3.20
N TRP A 49 0.13 7.20 3.20
CA TRP A 49 1.21 6.23 3.32
C TRP A 49 0.91 4.94 2.59
N ILE A 50 1.99 4.30 2.19
CA ILE A 50 1.98 2.99 1.56
C ILE A 50 2.77 2.06 2.47
N GLY A 51 2.21 0.89 2.73
CA GLY A 51 2.81 -0.16 3.52
C GLY A 51 3.13 -1.38 2.67
N LEU A 52 4.35 -1.91 2.81
CA LEU A 52 4.71 -3.25 2.37
C LEU A 52 4.45 -4.22 3.51
N TYR A 53 3.63 -5.23 3.25
CA TYR A 53 3.28 -6.25 4.23
C TYR A 53 3.81 -7.60 3.80
N ARG A 54 4.39 -8.34 4.74
CA ARG A 54 4.56 -9.79 4.62
C ARG A 54 3.26 -10.43 5.11
N ILE A 55 2.67 -11.25 4.26
CA ILE A 55 1.52 -12.08 4.60
C ILE A 55 2.08 -13.26 5.39
N LYS A 56 1.70 -13.39 6.66
CA LYS A 56 2.05 -14.59 7.41
C LYS A 56 1.18 -15.74 6.92
N ASP A 57 1.77 -16.92 6.79
CA ASP A 57 1.02 -18.16 6.69
C ASP A 57 0.10 -18.23 7.90
N THR A 58 -1.19 -18.02 7.65
CA THR A 58 -2.20 -18.28 8.65
C THR A 58 -2.37 -19.78 8.67
N GLU A 59 -1.70 -20.45 9.61
CA GLU A 59 -2.11 -21.79 9.99
C GLU A 59 -3.62 -21.75 10.27
N LYS A 60 -4.37 -22.42 9.38
CA LYS A 60 -5.81 -22.70 9.39
C LYS A 60 -6.66 -21.83 10.34
N GLY A 61 -7.28 -20.78 9.81
CA GLY A 61 -8.62 -20.37 10.27
C GLY A 61 -8.83 -18.92 10.68
N ALA A 62 -7.80 -18.08 10.78
CA ALA A 62 -7.98 -16.68 11.11
C ALA A 62 -7.83 -15.79 9.86
N ARG A 63 -8.94 -15.36 9.24
CA ARG A 63 -8.98 -14.23 8.29
C ARG A 63 -8.74 -12.89 9.00
N ASN A 64 -7.72 -12.80 9.85
CA ASN A 64 -7.36 -11.52 10.46
C ASN A 64 -6.34 -10.82 9.57
N GLU A 65 -6.76 -9.72 8.96
CA GLU A 65 -5.85 -8.78 8.29
C GLU A 65 -4.74 -8.27 9.25
N ASP A 66 -4.92 -8.49 10.56
CA ASP A 66 -3.98 -8.22 11.66
C ASP A 66 -2.76 -9.16 11.72
N ASN A 67 -2.78 -10.30 11.02
CA ASN A 67 -1.63 -11.21 11.02
C ASN A 67 -0.53 -10.82 10.03
N ASN A 68 -0.73 -9.76 9.25
CA ASN A 68 0.27 -9.28 8.32
C ASN A 68 1.28 -8.38 9.02
N SER A 69 2.57 -8.67 8.87
CA SER A 69 3.63 -7.84 9.44
C SER A 69 4.02 -6.73 8.46
N LEU A 70 3.91 -5.48 8.91
CA LEU A 70 4.43 -4.32 8.19
C LEU A 70 5.96 -4.42 8.12
N VAL A 71 6.48 -4.52 6.91
CA VAL A 71 7.91 -4.63 6.61
C VAL A 71 8.52 -3.26 6.38
N ALA A 72 7.81 -2.41 5.63
CA ALA A 72 8.23 -1.05 5.35
C ALA A 72 7.02 -0.14 5.21
N ARG A 73 7.16 1.10 5.68
CA ARG A 73 6.20 2.18 5.46
C ARG A 73 6.91 3.31 4.74
N PHE A 74 6.26 3.86 3.74
CA PHE A 74 6.79 4.98 2.98
C PHE A 74 5.67 5.95 2.60
N ARG A 75 6.04 7.21 2.46
CA ARG A 75 5.15 8.25 1.96
C ARG A 75 5.10 8.16 0.43
N PRO A 76 3.91 8.22 -0.20
CA PRO A 76 3.83 8.39 -1.64
C PRO A 76 4.57 9.69 -2.01
N PRO A 77 5.50 9.67 -2.97
CA PRO A 77 6.08 10.91 -3.48
C PRO A 77 5.01 11.81 -4.09
N ASP A 78 5.34 13.10 -4.23
CA ASP A 78 4.44 14.07 -4.84
C ASP A 78 4.18 13.66 -6.31
N GLY A 79 2.94 13.30 -6.65
CA GLY A 79 2.60 12.80 -8.00
C GLY A 79 1.40 11.85 -8.04
N THR A 80 0.48 12.02 -9.00
CA THR A 80 -0.83 11.30 -9.02
C THR A 80 -0.63 9.82 -9.29
N SER A 81 0.55 9.50 -9.76
CA SER A 81 1.11 8.19 -9.89
C SER A 81 2.63 8.31 -9.84
N ALA A 82 3.30 7.29 -9.35
CA ALA A 82 4.73 7.13 -9.52
C ALA A 82 5.11 5.66 -9.62
N GLU A 83 6.29 5.42 -10.18
CA GLU A 83 7.01 4.18 -10.05
C GLU A 83 8.00 4.32 -8.88
N ILE A 84 7.96 3.36 -7.97
CA ILE A 84 8.74 3.38 -6.73
C ILE A 84 9.73 2.25 -6.74
N GLN A 85 10.97 2.60 -6.42
CA GLN A 85 12.05 1.64 -6.23
C GLN A 85 12.39 1.49 -4.75
N LEU A 86 12.41 0.25 -4.28
CA LEU A 86 12.85 -0.11 -2.94
C LEU A 86 14.17 -0.89 -3.05
N ARG A 87 15.28 -0.24 -2.68
CA ARG A 87 16.65 -0.79 -2.84
C ARG A 87 17.23 -1.47 -1.60
N HIS A 88 16.65 -1.23 -0.41
CA HIS A 88 17.21 -1.69 0.87
C HIS A 88 16.19 -2.47 1.69
N ILE A 89 15.51 -3.42 1.06
CA ILE A 89 14.60 -4.33 1.76
C ILE A 89 15.32 -5.66 1.97
N LEU A 90 15.43 -6.04 3.24
CA LEU A 90 15.84 -7.39 3.59
C LEU A 90 14.64 -8.32 3.40
N TRP A 91 14.68 -9.06 2.30
CA TRP A 91 13.63 -10.00 1.95
C TRP A 91 13.79 -11.32 2.69
N LEU A 92 12.69 -11.81 3.27
CA LEU A 92 12.56 -13.20 3.73
C LEU A 92 11.63 -13.94 2.77
N PRO A 93 11.89 -15.22 2.44
CA PRO A 93 11.00 -15.97 1.57
C PRO A 93 9.56 -15.95 2.05
N GLY A 94 8.61 -15.73 1.14
CA GLY A 94 7.18 -15.75 1.46
C GLY A 94 6.33 -14.83 0.58
N GLU A 95 5.09 -14.62 1.02
CA GLU A 95 4.11 -13.82 0.28
C GLU A 95 4.02 -12.41 0.84
N TYR A 96 3.86 -11.44 -0.06
CA TYR A 96 3.86 -10.02 0.26
C TYR A 96 2.77 -9.28 -0.51
N GLN A 97 2.36 -8.13 0.02
CA GLN A 97 1.39 -7.24 -0.61
C GLN A 97 1.71 -5.79 -0.25
N VAL A 98 1.60 -4.90 -1.23
CA VAL A 98 1.66 -3.45 -1.02
C VAL A 98 0.24 -2.92 -0.83
N ARG A 99 0.06 -2.03 0.14
CA ARG A 99 -1.23 -1.44 0.51
C ARG A 99 -1.11 0.07 0.67
N MET A 100 -2.14 0.80 0.26
CA MET A 100 -2.19 2.26 0.36
C MET A 100 -3.29 2.70 1.31
N PHE A 101 -3.01 3.73 2.11
CA PHE A 101 -3.87 4.20 3.19
C PHE A 101 -3.97 5.73 3.21
N LEU A 102 -5.08 6.24 3.72
CA LEU A 102 -5.33 7.67 3.91
C LEU A 102 -4.96 8.15 5.32
N VAL A 103 -4.71 9.45 5.44
CA VAL A 103 -4.25 10.16 6.65
C VAL A 103 -5.10 9.93 7.91
N ASN A 104 -6.42 9.92 7.79
CA ASN A 104 -7.34 10.06 8.93
C ASN A 104 -8.11 8.79 9.28
N SER A 105 -7.87 7.73 8.53
CA SER A 105 -8.54 6.47 8.69
C SER A 105 -7.52 5.39 8.38
N ASP A 106 -7.44 4.33 9.19
CA ASP A 106 -6.72 3.10 8.81
C ASP A 106 -7.39 2.40 7.58
N THR A 107 -8.14 3.16 6.79
CA THR A 107 -8.83 2.75 5.59
C THR A 107 -7.81 2.51 4.48
N CYS A 108 -7.66 1.24 4.16
CA CYS A 108 -6.95 0.80 2.98
C CYS A 108 -7.76 1.16 1.73
N ILE A 109 -7.19 2.00 0.85
CA ILE A 109 -7.83 2.43 -0.40
C ILE A 109 -7.35 1.66 -1.63
N ALA A 110 -6.25 0.91 -1.52
CA ALA A 110 -5.75 0.04 -2.57
C ALA A 110 -4.88 -1.08 -2.01
N LYS A 111 -4.94 -2.24 -2.65
CA LYS A 111 -4.10 -3.41 -2.39
C LYS A 111 -3.52 -3.89 -3.72
N SER A 112 -2.24 -4.24 -3.75
CA SER A 112 -1.63 -4.91 -4.91
C SER A 112 -2.07 -6.37 -5.01
N ASN A 113 -1.73 -7.01 -6.13
CA ASN A 113 -1.59 -8.47 -6.17
C ASN A 113 -0.65 -8.96 -5.06
N VAL A 114 -0.89 -10.18 -4.60
CA VAL A 114 0.07 -10.88 -3.75
C VAL A 114 1.24 -11.31 -4.63
N PHE A 115 2.45 -11.10 -4.14
CA PHE A 115 3.67 -11.47 -4.83
C PHE A 115 4.57 -12.31 -3.95
N LYS A 116 5.35 -13.17 -4.60
CA LYS A 116 6.28 -14.07 -3.93
C LYS A 116 7.67 -13.48 -3.94
N VAL A 117 8.37 -13.66 -2.84
CA VAL A 117 9.78 -13.33 -2.68
C VAL A 117 10.54 -14.59 -2.31
#